data_AF-A0A179FKT4-F1
#
_entry.id   AF-A0A179FKT4-F1
#
_cell.length_a   1.000
_cell.length_b   1.000
_cell.length_c   1.000
_cell.angle_alpha   90.00
_cell.angle_beta   90.00
_cell.angle_gamma   90.00
#
_symmetry.space_group_name_H-M   'P 1'
#
loop_
_entity.id
_entity.type
_entity.pdbx_description
1 polymer ?
#
loop_
_entity_poly.entity_id
_entity_poly.type
_entity_poly.pdbx_seq_one_letter_code
_entity_poly.pdbx_strand_id
1 'polypeptide(L)'
;MAPPVLLHALASLQAEHEISPSKLPDLLHGMRADNPLMTKPKVNDPAYVHQGFENDRLFVATYDHAGDNTCNMCDTFKVVEHDQRVTTDPNIHYAVIASGNSLIEDAPRTIRLQTVSGRGAFCFEMEAAGLINYFPA
;
A
#
# COMPACT_ATOMS: atom_id res chain seq x y z
N MET A 1 0.23 13.62 -19.38
CA MET A 1 -0.67 12.46 -19.63
C MET A 1 0.20 11.22 -19.61
N ALA A 2 -0.26 10.09 -19.08
CA ALA A 2 0.55 8.88 -19.04
C ALA A 2 0.80 8.36 -20.48
N PRO A 3 2.01 7.86 -20.79
CA PRO A 3 2.35 7.30 -22.10
C PRO A 3 1.39 6.16 -22.49
N PRO A 4 0.95 6.07 -23.77
CA PRO A 4 0.02 5.04 -24.22
C PRO A 4 0.48 3.61 -23.93
N VAL A 5 1.79 3.34 -24.07
CA VAL A 5 2.38 2.02 -23.77
C VAL A 5 2.10 1.57 -22.33
N LEU A 6 2.20 2.48 -21.35
CA LEU A 6 1.91 2.18 -19.96
C LEU A 6 0.42 1.98 -19.71
N LEU A 7 -0.43 2.79 -20.37
CA LEU A 7 -1.88 2.64 -20.29
C LEU A 7 -2.36 1.30 -20.88
N HIS A 8 -1.77 0.86 -21.99
CA HIS A 8 -2.08 -0.44 -22.59
C HIS A 8 -1.61 -1.61 -21.72
N ALA A 9 -0.40 -1.52 -21.16
CA ALA A 9 0.10 -2.53 -20.23
C ALA A 9 -0.79 -2.64 -18.97
N LEU A 10 -1.20 -1.50 -18.41
CA LEU A 10 -2.12 -1.43 -17.29
C LEU A 10 -3.48 -2.08 -17.62
N ALA A 11 -4.08 -1.72 -18.76
CA ALA A 11 -5.36 -2.28 -19.20
C ALA A 11 -5.28 -3.79 -19.45
N SER A 12 -4.16 -4.28 -19.99
CA SER A 12 -3.93 -5.72 -20.19
C SER A 12 -3.83 -6.46 -18.85
N LEU A 13 -3.07 -5.91 -17.89
CA LEU A 13 -2.93 -6.48 -16.55
C LEU A 13 -4.27 -6.48 -15.78
N GLN A 14 -5.06 -5.42 -15.95
CA GLN A 14 -6.42 -5.35 -15.42
C GLN A 14 -7.29 -6.48 -15.96
N ALA A 15 -7.33 -6.66 -17.28
CA ALA A 15 -8.10 -7.71 -17.92
C ALA A 15 -7.65 -9.13 -17.49
N GLU A 16 -6.34 -9.35 -17.33
CA GLU A 16 -5.82 -10.63 -16.81
C GLU A 16 -6.31 -10.93 -15.39
N HIS A 17 -6.34 -9.90 -14.52
CA HIS A 17 -6.83 -10.03 -13.15
C HIS A 17 -8.36 -10.14 -13.05
N GLU A 18 -9.12 -9.74 -14.08
CA GLU A 18 -10.56 -10.01 -14.18
C GLU A 18 -10.83 -11.47 -14.55
N ILE A 19 -9.96 -12.09 -15.35
CA ILE A 19 -10.11 -13.48 -15.80
C ILE A 19 -9.62 -14.47 -14.74
N SER A 20 -8.55 -14.14 -14.03
CA SER A 20 -7.88 -15.02 -13.09
C SER A 20 -7.30 -14.26 -11.90
N PRO A 21 -7.19 -14.88 -10.71
CA PRO A 21 -6.53 -14.24 -9.58
C PRO A 21 -5.10 -13.82 -9.90
N SER A 22 -4.62 -12.77 -9.24
CA SER A 22 -3.22 -12.37 -9.35
C SER A 22 -2.29 -13.50 -8.91
N LYS A 23 -1.10 -13.57 -9.53
CA LYS A 23 -0.04 -14.51 -9.16
C LYS A 23 0.71 -14.11 -7.88
N LEU A 24 0.45 -12.91 -7.34
CA LEU A 24 1.17 -12.40 -6.16
C LEU A 24 1.09 -13.32 -4.93
N PRO A 25 -0.07 -13.89 -4.55
CA PRO A 25 -0.14 -14.81 -3.42
C PRO A 25 0.76 -16.04 -3.61
N ASP A 26 0.75 -16.63 -4.81
CA ASP A 26 1.59 -17.80 -5.14
C ASP A 26 3.08 -17.45 -5.10
N LEU A 27 3.46 -16.28 -5.63
CA LEU A 27 4.84 -15.80 -5.61
C LEU A 27 5.33 -15.56 -4.17
N LEU A 28 4.50 -14.94 -3.32
CA LEU A 28 4.80 -14.73 -1.90
C LEU A 28 4.89 -16.07 -1.16
N HIS A 29 4.03 -17.03 -1.49
CA HIS A 29 4.07 -18.37 -0.92
C HIS A 29 5.38 -19.08 -1.31
N GLY A 30 5.74 -19.07 -2.58
CA GLY A 30 6.99 -19.64 -3.09
C GLY A 30 8.21 -19.00 -2.43
N MET A 31 8.26 -17.67 -2.35
CA MET A 31 9.34 -16.94 -1.67
C MET A 31 9.53 -17.41 -0.22
N ARG A 32 8.45 -17.63 0.52
CA ARG A 32 8.50 -18.11 1.92
C ARG A 32 8.94 -19.57 2.01
N ALA A 33 8.49 -20.42 1.09
CA ALA A 33 8.88 -21.83 1.04
C ALA A 33 10.38 -21.99 0.74
N ASP A 34 10.89 -21.19 -0.19
CA ASP A 34 12.30 -21.23 -0.62
C ASP A 34 13.24 -20.57 0.40
N ASN A 35 12.74 -19.63 1.22
CA ASN A 35 13.53 -18.85 2.17
C ASN A 35 12.99 -18.97 3.61
N PRO A 36 13.06 -20.15 4.24
CA PRO A 36 12.45 -20.40 5.55
C PRO A 36 13.08 -19.61 6.71
N LEU A 37 14.26 -19.01 6.52
CA LEU A 37 14.85 -18.10 7.51
C LEU A 37 14.17 -16.73 7.50
N MET A 38 13.57 -16.31 6.39
CA MET A 38 12.84 -15.04 6.30
C MET A 38 11.47 -15.10 6.99
N THR A 39 10.92 -16.31 7.17
CA THR A 39 9.65 -16.51 7.88
C THR A 39 9.82 -16.58 9.39
N LYS A 40 11.06 -16.53 9.90
CA LYS A 40 11.36 -16.55 11.33
C LYS A 40 11.73 -15.14 11.79
N PRO A 41 11.15 -14.66 12.90
CA PRO A 41 11.55 -13.38 13.48
C PRO A 41 12.98 -13.48 14.01
N LYS A 42 13.70 -12.36 14.00
CA LYS A 42 15.00 -12.21 14.65
C LYS A 42 14.86 -11.23 15.82
N VAL A 43 15.94 -11.05 16.58
CA VAL A 43 15.96 -10.07 17.67
C VAL A 43 15.70 -8.67 17.09
N ASN A 44 14.59 -8.06 17.51
CA ASN A 44 14.11 -6.74 17.05
C ASN A 44 13.68 -6.64 15.58
N ASP A 45 13.68 -7.73 14.82
CA ASP A 45 13.23 -7.74 13.42
C ASP A 45 12.06 -8.72 13.24
N PRO A 46 10.88 -8.25 12.80
CA PRO A 46 9.77 -9.13 12.48
C PRO A 46 10.10 -10.06 11.31
N ALA A 47 9.41 -11.20 11.25
CA ALA A 47 9.47 -12.09 10.10
C ALA A 47 8.87 -11.41 8.86
N TYR A 48 9.29 -11.79 7.65
CA TYR A 48 8.74 -11.30 6.38
C TYR A 48 7.43 -12.03 6.01
N VAL A 49 6.48 -12.04 6.94
CA VAL A 49 5.15 -12.64 6.81
C VAL A 49 4.09 -11.68 7.35
N HIS A 50 2.82 -12.05 7.22
CA HIS A 50 1.74 -11.31 7.86
C HIS A 50 1.94 -11.28 9.38
N GLN A 51 1.91 -10.10 9.99
CA GLN A 51 2.24 -9.91 11.41
C GLN A 51 1.07 -10.20 12.38
N GLY A 52 -0.06 -10.67 11.89
CA GLY A 52 -1.26 -10.92 12.71
C GLY A 52 -2.28 -9.78 12.59
N PHE A 53 -3.57 -10.13 12.69
CA PHE A 53 -4.67 -9.18 12.53
C PHE A 53 -4.77 -8.21 13.70
N GLU A 54 -4.30 -8.60 14.88
CA GLU A 54 -4.18 -7.78 16.07
C GLU A 54 -3.25 -6.56 15.87
N ASN A 55 -2.34 -6.65 14.90
CA ASN A 55 -1.42 -5.58 14.53
C ASN A 55 -1.96 -4.71 13.37
N ASP A 56 -3.06 -5.09 12.70
CA ASP A 56 -3.75 -4.29 11.68
C ASP A 56 -4.71 -3.30 12.36
N ARG A 57 -4.16 -2.18 12.86
CA ARG A 57 -4.92 -1.14 13.58
C ARG A 57 -5.10 0.10 12.71
N LEU A 58 -6.32 0.32 12.23
CA LEU A 58 -6.69 1.57 11.55
C LEU A 58 -7.11 2.63 12.58
N PHE A 59 -6.46 3.79 12.59
CA PHE A 59 -6.83 4.92 13.45
C PHE A 59 -7.64 5.97 12.69
N VAL A 60 -8.43 6.76 13.42
CA VAL A 60 -9.11 7.93 12.85
C VAL A 60 -8.06 8.89 12.27
N ALA A 61 -8.27 9.34 11.04
CA ALA A 61 -7.28 10.11 10.28
C ALA A 61 -6.86 11.46 10.92
N THR A 62 -7.64 12.00 11.86
CA THR A 62 -7.32 13.23 12.60
C THR A 62 -6.63 12.95 13.93
N TYR A 63 -6.31 11.69 14.23
CA TYR A 63 -5.66 11.31 15.48
C TYR A 63 -4.15 11.48 15.37
N ASP A 64 -3.58 12.27 16.27
CA ASP A 64 -2.13 12.40 16.42
C ASP A 64 -1.61 11.22 17.26
N HIS A 65 -0.77 10.39 16.63
CA HIS A 65 -0.21 9.21 17.27
C HIS A 65 0.73 9.59 18.43
N ALA A 66 0.63 8.85 19.53
CA ALA A 66 1.48 9.00 20.70
C ALA A 66 2.68 8.04 20.65
N GLY A 67 3.85 8.55 21.05
CA GLY A 67 5.11 7.81 21.06
C GLY A 67 5.90 7.97 19.76
N ASP A 68 6.89 7.09 19.59
CA ASP A 68 7.77 7.10 18.41
C ASP A 68 7.21 6.17 17.31
N ASN A 69 8.06 5.34 16.71
CA ASN A 69 7.77 4.50 15.54
C ASN A 69 6.80 3.33 15.79
N THR A 70 6.12 3.27 16.94
CA THR A 70 5.19 2.19 17.28
C THR A 70 3.90 2.74 17.87
N CYS A 71 2.77 2.09 17.58
CA CYS A 71 1.46 2.49 18.10
C CYS A 71 1.13 1.88 19.48
N ASN A 72 2.14 1.46 20.25
CA ASN A 72 1.95 0.80 21.55
C ASN A 72 1.40 1.74 22.62
N MET A 73 1.70 3.05 22.50
CA MET A 73 1.22 4.09 23.42
C MET A 73 -0.02 4.83 22.88
N CYS A 74 -0.51 4.44 21.69
CA CYS A 74 -1.65 5.10 21.05
C CYS A 74 -2.98 4.69 21.69
N ASP A 75 -3.88 5.66 21.80
CA ASP A 75 -5.22 5.52 22.35
C ASP A 75 -6.06 4.52 21.53
N THR A 76 -6.43 3.40 22.15
CA THR A 76 -7.23 2.36 21.51
C THR A 76 -8.65 2.82 21.19
N PHE A 77 -9.17 3.85 21.88
CA PHE A 77 -10.48 4.45 21.55
C PHE A 77 -10.47 5.25 20.24
N LYS A 78 -9.30 5.46 19.64
CA LYS A 78 -9.14 6.13 18.34
C LYS A 78 -9.01 5.13 17.18
N VAL A 79 -9.04 3.83 17.47
CA VAL A 79 -9.08 2.78 16.46
C VAL A 79 -10.48 2.73 15.85
N VAL A 80 -10.55 2.71 14.52
CA VAL A 80 -11.78 2.58 13.75
C VAL A 80 -12.14 1.11 13.69
N GLU A 81 -13.38 0.79 14.07
CA GLU A 81 -13.92 -0.56 13.90
C GLU A 81 -14.13 -0.85 12.40
N HIS A 82 -13.56 -1.96 11.93
CA HIS A 82 -13.75 -2.46 10.58
C HIS A 82 -13.78 -3.98 10.58
N ASP A 83 -14.44 -4.56 9.57
CA ASP A 83 -14.44 -6.01 9.39
C ASP A 83 -13.01 -6.52 9.21
N GLN A 84 -12.71 -7.62 9.88
CA GLN A 84 -11.44 -8.31 9.69
C GLN A 84 -11.34 -8.81 8.24
N ARG A 85 -10.16 -8.67 7.63
CA ARG A 85 -9.94 -9.15 6.27
C ARG A 85 -10.12 -10.67 6.22
N VAL A 86 -10.80 -11.14 5.16
CA VAL A 86 -11.09 -12.58 4.95
C VAL A 86 -9.81 -13.37 4.64
N THR A 87 -8.80 -12.71 4.07
CA THR A 87 -7.51 -13.31 3.71
C THR A 87 -6.36 -12.36 4.06
N THR A 88 -5.16 -12.92 4.23
CA THR A 88 -3.89 -12.18 4.33
C THR A 88 -3.25 -11.93 2.97
N ASP A 89 -3.86 -12.41 1.89
CA ASP A 89 -3.35 -12.23 0.53
C ASP A 89 -3.50 -10.77 0.08
N PRO A 90 -2.50 -10.24 -0.66
CA PRO A 90 -2.56 -8.88 -1.15
C PRO A 90 -3.66 -8.70 -2.20
N ASN A 91 -4.35 -7.56 -2.14
CA ASN A 91 -5.27 -7.13 -3.19
C ASN A 91 -4.62 -6.04 -4.04
N ILE A 92 -4.82 -6.10 -5.36
CA ILE A 92 -4.31 -5.11 -6.30
C ILE A 92 -5.40 -4.09 -6.58
N HIS A 93 -5.11 -2.82 -6.27
CA HIS A 93 -5.99 -1.71 -6.59
C HIS A 93 -5.40 -0.90 -7.75
N TYR A 94 -6.24 -0.64 -8.74
CA TYR A 94 -5.87 0.18 -9.89
C TYR A 94 -6.43 1.58 -9.72
N ALA A 95 -5.55 2.53 -9.42
CA ALA A 95 -5.95 3.90 -9.12
C ALA A 95 -4.88 4.90 -9.56
N VAL A 96 -5.26 6.18 -9.57
CA VAL A 96 -4.33 7.28 -9.80
C VAL A 96 -3.44 7.44 -8.56
N ILE A 97 -2.14 7.48 -8.81
CA ILE A 97 -1.12 7.80 -7.81
C ILE A 97 -0.59 9.20 -8.11
N ALA A 98 -0.58 10.08 -7.10
CA ALA A 98 -0.03 11.42 -7.21
C ALA A 98 1.48 11.39 -6.93
N SER A 99 2.25 12.00 -7.83
CA SER A 99 3.71 12.10 -7.72
C SER A 99 4.15 13.50 -7.33
N GLY A 100 5.07 13.62 -6.38
CA GLY A 100 5.64 14.92 -6.00
C GLY A 100 6.99 14.79 -5.28
N ASN A 101 7.71 15.89 -5.14
CA ASN A 101 9.03 15.89 -4.50
C ASN A 101 8.99 16.06 -2.96
N SER A 102 7.80 16.00 -2.37
CA SER A 102 7.58 16.26 -0.95
C SER A 102 7.01 15.01 -0.27
N LEU A 103 7.58 14.65 0.87
CA LEU A 103 7.08 13.55 1.68
C LEU A 103 5.71 13.91 2.26
N ILE A 104 4.71 13.06 1.99
CA ILE A 104 3.38 13.14 2.56
C ILE A 104 3.22 11.98 3.53
N GLU A 105 3.45 12.23 4.81
CA GLU A 105 3.49 11.21 5.87
C GLU A 105 2.40 11.35 6.93
N ASP A 106 1.59 12.42 6.86
CA ASP A 106 0.49 12.65 7.79
C ASP A 106 -0.88 12.62 7.08
N ALA A 107 -1.86 12.06 7.80
CA ALA A 107 -3.21 11.86 7.30
C ALA A 107 -3.96 13.19 7.01
N PRO A 108 -3.84 14.27 7.81
CA PRO A 108 -4.46 15.55 7.48
C PRO A 108 -3.99 16.14 6.16
N ARG A 109 -2.67 16.14 5.88
CA ARG A 109 -2.13 16.60 4.58
C ARG A 109 -2.61 15.71 3.44
N THR A 110 -2.64 14.39 3.64
CA THR A 110 -3.16 13.42 2.66
C THR A 110 -4.60 13.72 2.28
N ILE A 111 -5.51 13.86 3.26
CA ILE A 111 -6.94 14.14 3.02
C ILE A 111 -7.13 15.48 2.29
N ARG A 112 -6.38 16.51 2.72
CA ARG A 112 -6.43 17.81 2.05
C ARG A 112 -6.03 17.68 0.58
N LEU A 113 -4.92 17.01 0.30
CA LEU A 113 -4.43 16.80 -1.06
C LEU A 113 -5.43 16.00 -1.90
N GLN A 114 -6.01 14.94 -1.36
CA GLN A 114 -7.05 14.17 -2.06
C GLN A 114 -8.24 15.05 -2.46
N THR A 115 -8.67 15.95 -1.56
CA THR A 115 -9.78 16.89 -1.81
C THR A 115 -9.43 17.93 -2.88
N VAL A 116 -8.22 18.50 -2.86
CA VAL A 116 -7.84 19.58 -3.80
C VAL A 116 -7.36 19.09 -5.17
N SER A 117 -6.89 17.84 -5.27
CA SER A 117 -6.27 17.33 -6.50
C SER A 117 -7.24 17.21 -7.68
N GLY A 118 -8.56 17.25 -7.43
CA GLY A 118 -9.61 17.18 -8.45
C GLY A 118 -9.68 15.89 -9.27
N ARG A 119 -8.69 14.99 -9.11
CA ARG A 119 -8.50 13.75 -9.87
C ARG A 119 -8.63 12.48 -9.02
N GLY A 120 -8.95 12.62 -7.74
CA GLY A 120 -9.16 11.49 -6.83
C GLY A 120 -7.94 10.57 -6.74
N ALA A 121 -6.76 11.11 -6.42
CA ALA A 121 -5.57 10.29 -6.19
C ALA A 121 -5.74 9.44 -4.91
N PHE A 122 -5.43 8.16 -4.97
CA PHE A 122 -5.59 7.23 -3.83
C PHE A 122 -4.30 7.10 -3.03
N CYS A 123 -3.15 7.27 -3.69
CA CYS A 123 -1.83 7.15 -3.09
C CYS A 123 -0.92 8.30 -3.50
N PHE A 124 0.12 8.56 -2.71
CA PHE A 124 1.14 9.57 -2.94
C PHE A 124 2.52 8.91 -2.96
N GLU A 125 3.35 9.29 -3.91
CA GLU A 125 4.71 8.77 -4.07
C GLU A 125 5.65 9.87 -4.60
N MET A 126 6.95 9.60 -4.70
CA MET A 126 7.96 10.63 -4.96
C MET A 126 8.85 10.45 -6.20
N GLU A 127 8.70 9.36 -6.96
CA GLU A 127 9.67 8.96 -7.99
C GLU A 127 9.03 8.63 -9.36
N ALA A 128 7.81 8.12 -9.40
CA ALA A 128 7.19 7.53 -10.58
C ALA A 128 6.89 8.55 -11.70
N ALA A 129 6.65 9.83 -11.39
CA ALA A 129 6.53 10.84 -12.45
C ALA A 129 7.83 11.03 -13.23
N GLY A 130 8.99 10.73 -12.63
CA GLY A 130 10.26 10.73 -13.34
C GLY A 130 10.33 9.67 -14.44
N LEU A 131 9.70 8.51 -14.22
CA LEU A 131 9.68 7.39 -15.17
C LEU A 131 8.95 7.72 -16.47
N ILE A 132 7.94 8.61 -16.41
CA ILE A 132 7.15 8.99 -17.59
C ILE A 132 8.02 9.58 -18.70
N ASN A 133 9.12 10.25 -18.37
CA ASN A 133 10.02 10.86 -19.34
C ASN A 133 10.84 9.86 -20.17
N TYR A 134 10.87 8.58 -19.77
CA TYR A 134 11.65 7.53 -20.43
C TYR A 134 10.84 6.68 -21.40
N PHE A 135 9.53 6.89 -21.47
CA PHE A 135 8.68 6.18 -22.43
C PHE A 135 8.41 7.09 -23.64
N PRO A 136 8.44 6.53 -24.86
CA PRO A 136 8.01 7.27 -26.03
C PRO A 136 6.55 7.72 -25.85
N ALA A 137 6.28 8.92 -26.36
CA ALA A 137 4.93 9.50 -26.39
C ALA A 137 3.98 8.67 -27.26
#